data_AF-A0A6V7J457-F1
#
_entry.id   AF-A0A6V7J457-F1
#
_cell.length_a   1.000
_cell.length_b   1.000
_cell.length_c   1.000
_cell.angle_alpha   90.00
_cell.angle_beta   90.00
_cell.angle_gamma   90.00
#
_symmetry.space_group_name_H-M   'P 1'
#
loop_
_entity.id
_entity.type
_entity.pdbx_description
1 polymer ?
#
loop_
_entity_poly.entity_id
_entity_poly.type
_entity_poly.pdbx_seq_one_letter_code
_entity_poly.pdbx_strand_id
1 'polypeptide(L)' 'YNVEIAGGLGPTIGKVFRIGLMGINATPQKIDLALKVLGDCLKFAKTHSKL' A
#
# COMPACT_ATOMS: atom_id res chain seq x y z
N TYR A 1 8.05 7.05 4.72
CA TYR A 1 6.95 7.67 3.94
C TYR A 1 5.77 7.90 4.87
N ASN A 2 4.97 8.96 4.66
CA ASN A 2 3.74 9.23 5.43
C ASN A 2 2.51 8.87 4.57
N VAL A 3 2.33 7.58 4.30
CA VAL A 3 1.23 7.05 3.47
C VAL A 3 0.52 5.97 4.29
N GLU A 4 -0.80 6.10 4.43
CA GLU A 4 -1.65 5.12 5.10
C GLU A 4 -2.39 4.26 4.07
N ILE A 5 -2.37 2.94 4.29
CA ILE A 5 -3.17 1.96 3.53
C ILE A 5 -3.83 1.00 4.52
N ALA A 6 -4.94 0.40 4.11
CA ALA A 6 -5.64 -0.56 4.95
C ALA A 6 -5.34 -2.00 4.52
N GLY A 7 -5.39 -2.93 5.47
CA GLY A 7 -5.47 -4.36 5.16
C GLY A 7 -6.86 -4.77 4.65
N GLY A 8 -7.00 -6.04 4.29
CA GLY A 8 -8.29 -6.66 4.02
C GLY A 8 -9.21 -6.67 5.24
N LEU A 9 -10.52 -6.79 4.99
CA LEU A 9 -11.57 -6.85 5.99
C LEU A 9 -12.43 -8.13 5.81
N GLY A 10 -12.93 -8.69 6.91
CA GLY A 10 -13.73 -9.91 6.92
C GLY A 10 -13.02 -11.07 6.19
N PRO A 11 -13.60 -11.65 5.12
CA PRO A 11 -13.02 -12.80 4.41
C PRO A 11 -11.69 -12.49 3.69
N THR A 12 -11.30 -11.22 3.58
CA THR A 12 -10.10 -10.75 2.89
C THR A 12 -8.94 -10.39 3.82
N ILE A 13 -9.10 -10.52 5.15
CA ILE A 13 -8.04 -10.26 6.13
C ILE A 13 -6.81 -11.12 5.79
N GLY A 14 -5.62 -10.48 5.78
CA GLY A 14 -4.34 -11.12 5.48
C GLY A 14 -4.10 -11.47 4.01
N LYS A 15 -5.08 -11.22 3.11
CA LYS A 15 -4.97 -11.60 1.69
C LYS A 15 -4.73 -10.42 0.76
N VAL A 16 -5.21 -9.23 1.14
CA VAL A 16 -5.17 -8.04 0.28
C VAL A 16 -4.77 -6.79 1.05
N PHE A 17 -4.23 -5.82 0.31
CA PHE A 17 -4.12 -4.43 0.72
C PHE A 17 -5.19 -3.60 0.00
N ARG A 18 -5.70 -2.58 0.67
CA ARG A 18 -6.70 -1.65 0.14
C ARG A 18 -6.10 -0.24 0.12
N ILE A 19 -6.08 0.35 -1.07
CA ILE A 19 -5.62 1.72 -1.30
C ILE A 19 -6.84 2.54 -1.68
N GLY A 20 -7.22 3.48 -0.80
CA GLY A 20 -8.39 4.32 -1.00
C GLY A 20 -8.09 5.52 -1.89
N LEU A 21 -8.71 5.59 -3.07
CA LEU A 21 -8.68 6.75 -3.95
C LEU A 21 -10.04 7.45 -3.88
N MET A 22 -10.18 8.38 -2.94
CA MET A 22 -11.45 9.07 -2.67
C MET A 22 -11.23 10.58 -2.57
N GLY A 23 -12.12 11.35 -3.21
CA GLY A 23 -12.09 12.82 -3.16
C GLY A 23 -10.73 13.41 -3.53
N ILE A 24 -10.20 14.27 -2.67
CA ILE A 24 -8.92 14.98 -2.87
C ILE A 24 -7.70 14.06 -3.03
N ASN A 25 -7.80 12.77 -2.64
CA ASN A 25 -6.72 11.80 -2.79
C ASN A 25 -6.73 11.09 -4.15
N ALA A 26 -7.80 11.23 -4.94
CA ALA A 26 -7.93 10.61 -6.27
C ALA A 26 -7.21 11.43 -7.35
N THR A 27 -5.93 11.72 -7.16
CA THR A 27 -5.10 12.45 -8.13
C THR A 27 -3.94 11.58 -8.63
N PRO A 28 -3.49 11.75 -9.89
CA PRO A 28 -2.39 10.97 -10.44
C PRO A 28 -1.13 10.99 -9.56
N GLN A 29 -0.79 12.16 -9.01
CA GLN A 29 0.40 12.33 -8.18
C GLN A 29 0.34 11.50 -6.88
N LYS A 30 -0.85 11.36 -6.28
CA LYS A 30 -1.04 10.54 -5.07
C LYS A 30 -0.99 9.04 -5.40
N ILE A 31 -1.50 8.65 -6.57
CA ILE A 31 -1.42 7.28 -7.08
C ILE A 31 0.03 6.89 -7.35
N ASP A 32 0.78 7.75 -8.06
CA ASP A 32 2.20 7.52 -8.35
C ASP A 32 3.03 7.37 -7.06
N LEU A 33 2.74 8.21 -6.06
CA LEU A 33 3.35 8.10 -4.75
C LEU A 33 3.02 6.76 -4.09
N ALA A 34 1.74 6.35 -4.07
CA ALA A 34 1.31 5.10 -3.45
C ALA A 34 1.98 3.87 -4.11
N LEU A 35 2.06 3.84 -5.44
CA LEU A 35 2.71 2.76 -6.19
C LEU A 35 4.22 2.72 -5.94
N LYS A 36 4.88 3.88 -5.91
CA LYS A 36 6.31 3.97 -5.60
C LYS A 36 6.61 3.42 -4.20
N VAL A 37 5.86 3.88 -3.20
CA VAL A 37 6.01 3.43 -1.81
C VAL A 37 5.79 1.93 -1.69
N LEU A 38 4.74 1.39 -2.32
CA LEU A 38 4.48 -0.04 -2.29
C LEU A 38 5.62 -0.84 -2.93
N GLY A 39 6.16 -0.39 -4.06
CA GLY A 39 7.31 -1.02 -4.72
C GLY A 39 8.57 -1.04 -3.84
N ASP A 40 8.87 0.07 -3.15
CA ASP A 40 10.00 0.15 -2.23
C ASP A 40 9.81 -0.75 -1.01
N CYS A 41 8.59 -0.78 -0.44
CA CYS A 41 8.25 -1.67 0.67
C CYS A 41 8.37 -3.15 0.29
N LEU A 42 7.95 -3.55 -0.91
CA LEU A 42 8.09 -4.93 -1.39
C LEU A 42 9.56 -5.33 -1.56
N LYS A 43 10.41 -4.44 -2.10
CA LYS A 43 11.86 -4.68 -2.20
C LYS A 43 12.50 -4.83 -0.82
N PHE A 44 12.12 -3.95 0.12
CA PHE A 44 12.59 -4.01 1.50
C PHE A 44 12.15 -5.32 2.18
N ALA A 45 10.86 -5.65 2.12
CA ALA A 45 10.32 -6.87 2.71
C ALA A 45 10.99 -8.12 2.14
N LYS A 46 11.25 -8.17 0.83
CA LYS A 46 11.96 -9.31 0.21
C LYS A 46 13.37 -9.52 0.76
N THR A 47 14.07 -8.43 1.09
CA THR A 47 15.45 -8.47 1.58
C THR A 47 15.55 -8.59 3.11
N HIS A 48 14.48 -8.24 3.83
CA HIS A 48 14.44 -8.19 5.29
C HIS A 48 13.39 -9.13 5.89
N SER A 49 12.84 -10.05 5.10
CA SER A 49 11.97 -11.14 5.58
C SER A 49 12.81 -12.16 6.35
N LYS A 50 13.20 -11.82 7.58
CA LYS A 50 13.54 -12.81 8.59
C LYS A 50 12.23 -13.39 9.14
N LEU A 51 11.90 -14.59 8.67
CA LEU A 51 11.21 -15.57 9.50
C LEU A 51 12.23 -16.14 10.50
#